data_AF-A0A958G0Z2-F1
#
_entry.id   AF-A0A958G0Z2-F1
#
_cell.length_a   1.000
_cell.length_b   1.000
_cell.length_c   1.000
_cell.angle_alpha   90.00
_cell.angle_beta   90.00
_cell.angle_gamma   90.00
#
_symmetry.space_group_name_H-M   'P 1'
#
loop_
_entity.id
_entity.type
_entity.pdbx_description
1 polymer ?
#
loop_
_entity_poly.entity_id
_entity_poly.type
_entity_poly.pdbx_seq_one_letter_code
_entity_poly.pdbx_strand_id
1 'polypeptide(L)'
;FPGPGLGVRLLCSNGEPDLQPDELRQLESAAREVASSYQLEANVLPIKSVGVKADLRSFEHPVLLHGLSEWRVLKEVAGKIYKGVPGINRCLWNLGPVKPQEIRLLAAQMTRVRLDLLRELDAIVMQALRDSNCYERVWQCPTVLVPLCVDDHGKEFCIIRPVNSERGMTATAAELPIEFLHKVRDEILTIPEIAGVAYDITSKPPGTIEWE
;
A
#
# COMPACT_ATOMS: atom_id res chain seq x y z
N PHE A 1 6.92 20.82 -7.65
CA PHE A 1 6.54 19.47 -8.10
C PHE A 1 7.43 19.06 -9.28
N PRO A 2 8.60 18.42 -9.07
CA PRO A 2 9.44 17.92 -10.16
C PRO A 2 9.35 16.38 -10.26
N GLY A 3 8.13 15.87 -10.45
CA GLY A 3 7.83 14.45 -10.65
C GLY A 3 6.55 14.32 -11.50
N PRO A 4 6.13 13.09 -11.88
CA PRO A 4 4.98 12.84 -12.76
C PRO A 4 3.61 13.37 -12.27
N GLY A 5 3.57 14.04 -11.12
CA GLY A 5 2.35 14.63 -10.54
C GLY A 5 1.50 13.60 -9.79
N LEU A 6 0.32 14.01 -9.34
CA LEU A 6 -0.62 13.15 -8.61
C LEU A 6 -1.27 12.05 -9.48
N GLY A 7 -1.15 12.15 -10.82
CA GLY A 7 -1.76 11.21 -11.75
C GLY A 7 -1.26 9.77 -11.59
N VAL A 8 0.01 9.58 -11.21
CA VAL A 8 0.63 8.25 -10.96
C VAL A 8 0.47 7.77 -9.52
N ARG A 9 -0.55 8.26 -8.82
CA ARG A 9 -0.88 7.91 -7.44
C ARG A 9 -2.37 7.63 -7.24
N LEU A 10 -3.13 7.68 -8.34
CA LEU A 10 -4.56 7.40 -8.35
C LEU A 10 -4.79 6.21 -9.26
N LEU A 11 -5.04 5.04 -8.67
CA LEU A 11 -5.33 3.84 -9.44
C LEU A 11 -6.77 3.89 -9.94
N CYS A 12 -6.95 3.45 -11.18
CA CYS A 12 -8.25 3.31 -11.83
C CYS A 12 -8.52 1.84 -12.10
N SER A 13 -9.80 1.49 -12.25
CA SER A 13 -10.22 0.14 -12.57
C SER A 13 -11.56 0.15 -13.31
N ASN A 14 -11.79 -0.85 -14.14
CA ASN A 14 -13.10 -1.15 -14.72
C ASN A 14 -14.01 -1.93 -13.74
N GLY A 15 -13.51 -2.30 -12.56
CA GLY A 15 -14.23 -3.09 -11.56
C GLY A 15 -14.13 -4.61 -11.76
N GLU A 16 -13.36 -5.06 -12.74
CA GLU A 16 -13.16 -6.48 -13.02
C GLU A 16 -11.80 -6.92 -12.46
N PRO A 17 -11.75 -7.89 -11.52
CA PRO A 17 -10.49 -8.41 -11.01
C PRO A 17 -9.65 -9.08 -12.10
N ASP A 18 -8.34 -8.87 -12.04
CA ASP A 18 -7.37 -9.50 -12.94
C ASP A 18 -7.25 -11.02 -12.76
N LEU A 19 -7.55 -11.52 -11.56
CA LEU A 19 -7.45 -12.93 -11.20
C LEU A 19 -8.85 -13.54 -11.06
N GLN A 20 -8.99 -14.78 -11.49
CA GLN A 20 -10.17 -15.56 -11.15
C GLN A 20 -10.22 -15.82 -9.64
N PRO A 21 -11.42 -16.01 -9.05
CA PRO A 21 -11.56 -16.20 -7.59
C PRO A 21 -10.70 -17.34 -7.03
N ASP A 22 -10.52 -18.43 -7.77
CA ASP A 22 -9.66 -19.55 -7.35
C ASP A 22 -8.18 -19.19 -7.36
N GLU A 23 -7.72 -18.44 -8.36
CA GLU A 23 -6.32 -18.00 -8.46
C GLU A 23 -5.98 -17.01 -7.32
N LEU A 24 -6.89 -16.08 -7.04
CA LEU A 24 -6.75 -15.15 -5.91
C LEU A 24 -6.68 -15.90 -4.58
N ARG A 25 -7.54 -16.91 -4.37
CA ARG A 25 -7.52 -17.75 -3.16
C ARG A 25 -6.22 -18.53 -3.01
N GLN A 26 -5.69 -19.08 -4.10
CA GLN A 26 -4.41 -19.80 -4.09
C GLN A 26 -3.25 -18.87 -3.76
N LEU A 27 -3.21 -17.69 -4.38
CA LEU A 27 -2.20 -16.67 -4.12
C LEU A 27 -2.26 -16.17 -2.66
N GLU A 28 -3.47 -15.95 -2.15
CA GLU A 28 -3.69 -15.55 -0.76
C GLU A 28 -3.29 -16.65 0.22
N SER A 29 -3.59 -17.92 -0.08
CA SER A 29 -3.17 -19.05 0.75
C SER A 29 -1.65 -19.13 0.87
N ALA A 30 -0.92 -18.96 -0.24
CA ALA A 30 0.55 -18.96 -0.24
C ALA A 30 1.12 -17.77 0.56
N ALA A 31 0.52 -16.58 0.42
CA ALA A 31 0.93 -15.42 1.20
C ALA A 31 0.66 -15.59 2.71
N ARG A 32 -0.49 -16.19 3.08
CA ARG A 32 -0.84 -16.50 4.47
C ARG A 32 0.09 -17.51 5.11
N GLU A 33 0.50 -18.54 4.37
CA GLU A 33 1.45 -19.54 4.87
C GLU A 33 2.74 -18.87 5.32
N VAL A 34 3.30 -17.97 4.49
CA VAL A 34 4.49 -17.20 4.84
C VAL A 34 4.23 -16.26 6.01
N ALA A 35 3.13 -15.49 5.99
CA ALA A 35 2.82 -14.50 7.03
C ALA A 35 2.59 -15.14 8.41
N SER A 36 1.95 -16.30 8.45
CA SER A 36 1.63 -17.01 9.70
C SER A 36 2.87 -17.43 10.49
N SER A 37 3.98 -17.72 9.80
CA SER A 37 5.28 -18.02 10.42
C SER A 37 5.85 -16.83 11.20
N TYR A 38 5.33 -15.63 10.96
CA TYR A 38 5.69 -14.38 11.62
C TYR A 38 4.56 -13.83 12.52
N GLN A 39 3.55 -14.64 12.84
CA GLN A 39 2.38 -14.25 13.65
C GLN A 39 1.56 -13.11 13.02
N LEU A 40 1.59 -13.03 11.68
CA LEU A 40 0.83 -12.08 10.89
C LEU A 40 -0.22 -12.82 10.06
N GLU A 41 -1.31 -12.12 9.78
CA GLU A 41 -2.28 -12.55 8.78
C GLU A 41 -2.07 -11.79 7.47
N ALA A 42 -2.65 -12.30 6.39
CA ALA A 42 -2.52 -11.69 5.07
C ALA A 42 -3.83 -11.73 4.26
N ASN A 43 -4.04 -10.68 3.48
CA ASN A 43 -5.00 -10.63 2.38
C ASN A 43 -4.27 -10.21 1.09
N VAL A 44 -4.62 -10.81 -0.04
CA VAL A 44 -4.10 -10.34 -1.34
C VAL A 44 -5.07 -9.30 -1.90
N LEU A 45 -4.56 -8.14 -2.30
CA LEU A 45 -5.40 -7.09 -2.84
C LEU A 45 -5.76 -7.39 -4.31
N PRO A 46 -7.04 -7.28 -4.70
CA PRO A 46 -7.49 -7.55 -6.07
C PRO A 46 -7.16 -6.38 -7.02
N ILE A 47 -5.96 -5.81 -6.91
CA ILE A 47 -5.40 -4.79 -7.80
C ILE A 47 -4.00 -5.20 -8.21
N LYS A 48 -3.55 -4.72 -9.36
CA LYS A 48 -2.12 -4.76 -9.70
C LYS A 48 -1.46 -3.44 -9.37
N SER A 49 -0.16 -3.52 -9.14
CA SER A 49 0.70 -2.36 -9.03
C SER A 49 1.95 -2.58 -9.88
N VAL A 50 2.53 -1.51 -10.40
CA VAL A 50 3.81 -1.58 -11.11
C VAL A 50 4.96 -1.96 -10.16
N GLY A 51 5.86 -2.80 -10.66
CA GLY A 51 7.11 -3.22 -10.03
C GLY A 51 8.21 -3.43 -11.07
N VAL A 52 9.39 -3.85 -10.62
CA VAL A 52 10.57 -4.11 -11.46
C VAL A 52 11.12 -5.49 -11.17
N LYS A 53 11.28 -6.30 -12.22
CA LYS A 53 11.95 -7.59 -12.18
C LYS A 53 13.07 -7.59 -13.21
N ALA A 54 14.31 -7.76 -12.72
CA ALA A 54 15.51 -7.46 -13.50
C ALA A 54 15.41 -6.05 -14.11
N ASP A 55 15.37 -5.92 -15.43
CA ASP A 55 15.31 -4.64 -16.13
C ASP A 55 13.92 -4.35 -16.75
N LEU A 56 12.91 -5.18 -16.45
CA LEU A 56 11.57 -5.08 -17.02
C LEU A 56 10.54 -4.60 -16.00
N ARG A 57 9.57 -3.82 -16.48
CA ARG A 57 8.35 -3.52 -15.71
C ARG A 57 7.52 -4.78 -15.56
N SER A 58 6.93 -4.96 -14.38
CA SER A 58 6.00 -6.04 -14.05
C SER A 58 4.78 -5.45 -13.36
N PHE A 59 3.62 -6.10 -13.50
CA PHE A 59 2.39 -5.72 -12.82
C PHE A 59 1.86 -6.93 -12.05
N GLU A 60 1.91 -6.82 -10.73
CA GLU A 60 1.65 -7.91 -9.79
C GLU A 60 0.84 -7.41 -8.60
N HIS A 61 0.35 -8.34 -7.79
CA HIS A 61 -0.58 -8.04 -6.71
C HIS A 61 0.15 -7.59 -5.44
N PRO A 62 -0.38 -6.60 -4.72
CA PRO A 62 0.03 -6.33 -3.35
C PRO A 62 -0.54 -7.38 -2.38
N VAL A 63 0.21 -7.69 -1.33
CA VAL A 63 -0.32 -8.32 -0.12
C VAL A 63 -0.49 -7.28 0.98
N LEU A 64 -1.60 -7.33 1.70
CA LEU A 64 -1.88 -6.58 2.91
C LEU A 64 -1.66 -7.48 4.13
N LEU A 65 -0.73 -7.09 5.00
CA LEU A 65 -0.38 -7.80 6.23
C LEU A 65 -1.14 -7.19 7.42
N HIS A 66 -1.60 -8.04 8.33
CA HIS A 66 -2.35 -7.64 9.52
C HIS A 66 -1.69 -8.19 10.78
N GLY A 67 -1.74 -7.38 11.84
CA GLY A 67 -1.14 -7.69 13.13
C GLY A 67 -0.11 -6.63 13.55
N LEU A 68 0.10 -6.53 14.86
CA LEU A 68 1.14 -5.68 15.42
C LEU A 68 2.50 -6.34 15.17
N SER A 69 3.49 -5.54 14.79
CA SER A 69 4.82 -6.04 14.47
C SER A 69 5.87 -4.93 14.58
N GLU A 70 7.13 -5.33 14.54
CA GLU A 70 8.26 -4.42 14.46
C GLU A 70 8.77 -4.32 13.02
N TRP A 71 9.38 -3.19 12.68
CA TRP A 71 9.92 -2.93 11.34
C TRP A 71 10.83 -4.03 10.81
N ARG A 72 11.65 -4.63 11.68
CA ARG A 72 12.53 -5.75 11.32
C ARG A 72 11.73 -6.95 10.82
N VAL A 73 10.71 -7.37 11.57
CA VAL A 73 9.86 -8.51 11.24
C VAL A 73 9.10 -8.25 9.94
N LEU A 74 8.52 -7.05 9.78
CA LEU A 74 7.82 -6.63 8.57
C LEU A 74 8.71 -6.70 7.31
N LYS A 75 9.97 -6.27 7.41
CA LYS A 75 10.94 -6.37 6.30
C LYS A 75 11.32 -7.82 6.00
N GLU A 76 11.51 -8.64 7.05
CA GLU A 76 11.84 -10.05 6.90
C GLU A 76 10.71 -10.82 6.20
N VAL A 77 9.46 -10.69 6.66
CA VAL A 77 8.30 -11.34 6.03
C VAL A 77 8.09 -10.86 4.59
N ALA A 78 8.23 -9.55 4.32
CA ALA A 78 8.12 -9.02 2.96
C ALA A 78 9.16 -9.65 2.03
N GLY A 79 10.42 -9.72 2.47
CA GLY A 79 11.49 -10.38 1.73
C GLY A 79 11.26 -11.88 1.48
N LYS A 80 10.57 -12.57 2.39
CA LYS A 80 10.16 -13.98 2.20
C LYS A 80 9.01 -14.10 1.21
N ILE A 81 8.01 -13.24 1.29
CA ILE A 81 6.87 -13.24 0.35
C ILE A 81 7.35 -13.01 -1.07
N TYR A 82 8.20 -12.02 -1.33
CA TYR A 82 8.72 -11.75 -2.69
C TYR A 82 9.49 -12.92 -3.30
N LYS A 83 10.14 -13.75 -2.47
CA LYS A 83 10.90 -14.91 -2.92
C LYS A 83 10.05 -16.17 -3.05
N GLY A 84 9.06 -16.33 -2.17
CA GLY A 84 8.27 -17.55 -2.02
C GLY A 84 6.92 -17.52 -2.70
N VAL A 85 6.39 -16.34 -3.05
CA VAL A 85 5.03 -16.17 -3.58
C VAL A 85 5.08 -15.41 -4.91
N PRO A 86 5.26 -16.12 -6.04
CA PRO A 86 5.21 -15.51 -7.37
C PRO A 86 3.87 -14.79 -7.60
N GLY A 87 3.89 -13.63 -8.25
CA GLY A 87 2.71 -12.80 -8.45
C GLY A 87 2.49 -11.73 -7.38
N ILE A 88 3.38 -11.62 -6.37
CA ILE A 88 3.40 -10.54 -5.39
C ILE A 88 4.62 -9.63 -5.58
N ASN A 89 4.38 -8.33 -5.74
CA ASN A 89 5.44 -7.32 -5.84
C ASN A 89 5.41 -6.24 -4.75
N ARG A 90 4.39 -6.23 -3.90
CA ARG A 90 4.27 -5.28 -2.79
C ARG A 90 3.79 -5.94 -1.52
N CYS A 91 4.32 -5.46 -0.40
CA CYS A 91 3.82 -5.79 0.93
C CYS A 91 3.38 -4.49 1.59
N LEU A 92 2.14 -4.47 2.06
CA LEU A 92 1.51 -3.39 2.78
C LEU A 92 1.29 -3.82 4.22
N TRP A 93 1.40 -2.90 5.16
CA TRP A 93 1.01 -3.12 6.55
C TRP A 93 -0.31 -2.40 6.82
N ASN A 94 -1.34 -3.16 7.18
CA ASN A 94 -2.64 -2.61 7.57
C ASN A 94 -2.50 -1.78 8.84
N LEU A 95 -2.80 -0.49 8.76
CA LEU A 95 -2.85 0.38 9.93
C LEU A 95 -4.26 0.38 10.55
N GLY A 96 -5.27 -0.13 9.84
CA GLY A 96 -6.62 -0.27 10.36
C GLY A 96 -6.71 -1.18 11.59
N PRO A 97 -7.71 -0.97 12.47
CA PRO A 97 -7.79 -1.68 13.75
C PRO A 97 -8.13 -3.16 13.63
N VAL A 98 -8.75 -3.57 12.52
CA VAL A 98 -9.25 -4.93 12.30
C VAL A 98 -8.79 -5.41 10.92
N LYS A 99 -8.55 -6.72 10.81
CA LYS A 99 -8.34 -7.37 9.52
C LYS A 99 -9.66 -7.47 8.75
N PRO A 100 -9.71 -7.00 7.49
CA PRO A 100 -10.84 -7.21 6.60
C PRO A 100 -11.25 -8.67 6.47
N GLN A 101 -12.55 -8.92 6.41
CA GLN A 101 -13.07 -10.22 5.98
C GLN A 101 -13.16 -10.29 4.45
N GLU A 102 -13.54 -9.18 3.82
CA GLU A 102 -13.67 -9.05 2.37
C GLU A 102 -13.05 -7.75 1.86
N ILE A 103 -12.32 -7.85 0.74
CA ILE A 103 -11.77 -6.71 0.01
C ILE A 103 -12.21 -6.85 -1.45
N ARG A 104 -12.94 -5.87 -1.96
CA ARG A 104 -13.48 -5.88 -3.33
C ARG A 104 -12.95 -4.70 -4.14
N LEU A 105 -12.58 -5.01 -5.39
CA LEU A 105 -12.26 -4.01 -6.39
C LEU A 105 -13.52 -3.29 -6.88
N LEU A 106 -13.45 -1.97 -6.98
CA LEU A 106 -14.53 -1.14 -7.52
C LEU A 106 -14.14 -0.55 -8.88
N ALA A 107 -15.15 -0.35 -9.73
CA ALA A 107 -14.99 0.45 -10.93
C ALA A 107 -14.76 1.92 -10.56
N ALA A 108 -13.66 2.50 -11.02
CA ALA A 108 -13.32 3.89 -10.75
C ALA A 108 -12.44 4.47 -11.86
N GLN A 109 -12.76 5.69 -12.27
CA GLN A 109 -12.02 6.45 -13.27
C GLN A 109 -11.30 7.63 -12.61
N MET A 110 -10.41 8.29 -13.35
CA MET A 110 -9.79 9.52 -12.90
C MET A 110 -10.80 10.67 -13.00
N THR A 111 -11.43 11.02 -11.87
CA THR A 111 -12.40 12.11 -11.78
C THR A 111 -11.88 13.23 -10.89
N ARG A 112 -12.46 14.43 -11.03
CA ARG A 112 -12.11 15.57 -10.17
C ARG A 112 -12.32 15.26 -8.69
N VAL A 113 -13.41 14.58 -8.35
CA VAL A 113 -13.75 14.19 -6.98
C VAL A 113 -12.66 13.30 -6.37
N ARG A 114 -12.22 12.25 -7.08
CA ARG A 114 -11.15 11.37 -6.58
C ARG A 114 -9.80 12.07 -6.52
N LEU A 115 -9.51 12.96 -7.46
CA LEU A 115 -8.29 13.78 -7.42
C LEU A 115 -8.29 14.77 -6.25
N ASP A 116 -9.44 15.36 -5.91
CA ASP A 116 -9.58 16.26 -4.76
C ASP A 116 -9.42 15.49 -3.44
N LEU A 117 -10.01 14.29 -3.34
CA LEU A 117 -9.78 13.38 -2.20
C LEU A 117 -8.30 12.99 -2.06
N LEU A 118 -7.62 12.65 -3.16
CA LEU A 118 -6.19 12.36 -3.12
C LEU A 118 -5.36 13.57 -2.65
N ARG A 119 -5.71 14.79 -3.04
CA ARG A 119 -5.04 16.01 -2.56
C ARG A 119 -5.23 16.23 -1.07
N GLU A 120 -6.43 15.98 -0.57
CA GLU A 120 -6.75 16.06 0.86
C GLU A 120 -5.92 15.05 1.67
N LEU A 121 -5.90 13.78 1.24
CA LEU A 121 -5.10 12.73 1.87
C LEU A 121 -3.60 13.06 1.86
N ASP A 122 -3.08 13.53 0.72
CA ASP A 122 -1.66 13.91 0.61
C ASP A 122 -1.32 15.08 1.55
N ALA A 123 -2.22 16.06 1.68
CA ALA A 123 -2.05 17.15 2.63
C ALA A 123 -2.01 16.66 4.08
N ILE A 124 -2.91 15.73 4.46
CA ILE A 124 -2.93 15.09 5.79
C ILE A 124 -1.60 14.38 6.08
N VAL A 125 -1.15 13.52 5.16
CA VAL A 125 0.11 12.77 5.31
C VAL A 125 1.31 13.71 5.44
N MET A 126 1.39 14.72 4.57
CA MET A 126 2.51 15.67 4.57
C MET A 126 2.52 16.56 5.81
N GLN A 127 1.35 16.94 6.32
CA GLN A 127 1.25 17.68 7.58
C GLN A 127 1.65 16.80 8.77
N ALA A 128 1.17 15.55 8.84
CA ALA A 128 1.56 14.61 9.89
C ALA A 128 3.08 14.36 9.92
N LEU A 129 3.73 14.30 8.75
CA LEU A 129 5.19 14.17 8.65
C LEU A 129 5.91 15.40 9.21
N ARG A 130 5.42 16.61 8.95
CA ARG A 130 5.98 17.87 9.48
C ARG A 130 5.82 17.95 10.99
N ASP A 131 4.60 17.71 11.48
CA ASP A 131 4.28 17.79 12.91
C ASP A 131 5.06 16.77 13.74
N SER A 132 5.39 15.62 13.14
CA SER A 132 6.18 14.56 13.77
C SER A 132 7.69 14.71 13.56
N ASN A 133 8.16 15.84 13.01
CA ASN A 133 9.56 16.08 12.65
C ASN A 133 10.18 14.95 11.78
N CYS A 134 9.36 14.31 10.94
CA CYS A 134 9.74 13.20 10.08
C CYS A 134 9.92 13.62 8.61
N TYR A 135 9.44 14.81 8.23
CA TYR A 135 9.46 15.29 6.85
C TYR A 135 10.86 15.24 6.21
N GLU A 136 11.88 15.77 6.89
CA GLU A 136 13.27 15.77 6.40
C GLU A 136 13.97 14.39 6.48
N ARG A 137 13.33 13.41 7.14
CA ARG A 137 13.85 12.04 7.30
C ARG A 137 13.35 11.09 6.21
N VAL A 138 12.44 11.55 5.36
CA VAL A 138 11.82 10.78 4.28
C VAL A 138 12.18 11.42 2.96
N TRP A 139 12.80 10.66 2.05
CA TRP A 139 13.18 11.20 0.74
C TRP A 139 11.97 11.51 -0.13
N GLN A 140 11.00 10.59 -0.20
CA GLN A 140 9.69 10.81 -0.84
C GLN A 140 8.60 10.04 -0.10
N CYS A 141 7.37 10.58 -0.09
CA CYS A 141 6.21 9.90 0.49
C CYS A 141 4.99 10.01 -0.42
N PRO A 142 4.88 9.21 -1.50
CA PRO A 142 3.63 9.12 -2.24
C PRO A 142 2.47 8.71 -1.34
N THR A 143 1.39 9.49 -1.39
CA THR A 143 0.06 9.09 -0.93
C THR A 143 -0.68 8.53 -2.12
N VAL A 144 -1.21 7.32 -2.02
CA VAL A 144 -1.81 6.60 -3.14
C VAL A 144 -3.26 6.24 -2.82
N LEU A 145 -4.15 6.45 -3.80
CA LEU A 145 -5.57 6.15 -3.70
C LEU A 145 -5.93 4.99 -4.62
N VAL A 146 -6.51 3.92 -4.05
CA VAL A 146 -6.92 2.74 -4.80
C VAL A 146 -8.42 2.44 -4.59
N PRO A 147 -9.17 2.02 -5.63
CA PRO A 147 -10.63 1.89 -5.55
C PRO A 147 -11.03 0.54 -4.94
N LEU A 148 -10.85 0.40 -3.64
CA LEU A 148 -11.20 -0.79 -2.88
C LEU A 148 -12.31 -0.51 -1.87
N CYS A 149 -13.29 -1.42 -1.82
CA CYS A 149 -14.27 -1.52 -0.75
C CYS A 149 -13.81 -2.60 0.24
N VAL A 150 -13.96 -2.33 1.54
CA VAL A 150 -13.56 -3.23 2.61
C VAL A 150 -14.77 -3.49 3.50
N ASP A 151 -15.19 -4.74 3.66
CA ASP A 151 -16.34 -5.13 4.51
C ASP A 151 -17.60 -4.25 4.29
N ASP A 152 -17.96 -3.99 3.03
CA ASP A 152 -19.05 -3.10 2.58
C ASP A 152 -18.93 -1.63 3.04
N HIS A 153 -17.74 -1.21 3.44
CA HIS A 153 -17.40 0.14 3.86
C HIS A 153 -16.46 0.84 2.87
N GLY A 154 -16.66 2.16 2.74
CA GLY A 154 -15.87 3.04 1.88
C GLY A 154 -15.89 2.68 0.40
N LYS A 155 -15.21 3.50 -0.40
CA LYS A 155 -15.04 3.28 -1.85
C LYS A 155 -13.58 3.42 -2.32
N GLU A 156 -12.72 3.92 -1.43
CA GLU A 156 -11.31 4.13 -1.71
C GLU A 156 -10.48 3.64 -0.53
N PHE A 157 -9.24 3.27 -0.79
CA PHE A 157 -8.29 2.83 0.22
C PHE A 157 -7.01 3.63 0.07
N CYS A 158 -6.49 4.15 1.18
CA CYS A 158 -5.32 5.01 1.20
C CYS A 158 -4.05 4.19 1.48
N ILE A 159 -3.01 4.40 0.69
CA ILE A 159 -1.70 3.78 0.88
C ILE A 159 -0.66 4.88 1.08
N ILE A 160 0.05 4.84 2.19
CA ILE A 160 1.12 5.77 2.53
C ILE A 160 2.44 5.10 2.18
N ARG A 161 3.23 5.70 1.29
CA ARG A 161 4.46 5.11 0.74
C ARG A 161 5.71 5.95 1.05
N PRO A 162 6.16 6.06 2.31
CA PRO A 162 7.38 6.78 2.61
C PRO A 162 8.60 5.93 2.27
N VAL A 163 9.53 6.49 1.52
CA VAL A 163 10.74 5.80 1.07
C VAL A 163 11.98 6.64 1.31
N ASN A 164 13.07 5.94 1.62
CA ASN A 164 14.42 6.48 1.66
C ASN A 164 15.22 5.89 0.50
N SER A 165 16.01 6.73 -0.16
CA SER A 165 16.84 6.32 -1.28
C SER A 165 18.16 7.07 -1.26
N GLU A 166 19.26 6.35 -1.45
CA GLU A 166 20.58 6.96 -1.56
C GLU A 166 20.85 7.52 -2.97
N ARG A 167 20.28 6.88 -4.03
CA ARG A 167 20.58 7.19 -5.45
C ARG A 167 19.44 6.89 -6.44
N GLY A 168 18.19 6.72 -6.00
CA GLY A 168 17.01 6.44 -6.85
C GLY A 168 16.94 5.02 -7.46
N MET A 169 18.06 4.29 -7.50
CA MET A 169 18.16 2.92 -8.02
C MET A 169 17.61 1.89 -7.04
N THR A 170 17.92 2.04 -5.75
CA THR A 170 17.40 1.24 -4.65
C THR A 170 16.68 2.15 -3.65
N ALA A 171 15.58 1.66 -3.10
CA ALA A 171 14.83 2.38 -2.07
C ALA A 171 14.28 1.39 -1.04
N THR A 172 14.28 1.80 0.22
CA THR A 172 13.66 1.07 1.33
C THR A 172 12.51 1.89 1.88
N ALA A 173 11.50 1.22 2.43
CA ALA A 173 10.47 1.92 3.18
C ALA A 173 11.12 2.67 4.37
N ALA A 174 10.70 3.91 4.59
CA ALA A 174 11.13 4.64 5.77
C ALA A 174 10.51 4.01 7.02
N GLU A 175 11.24 3.98 8.12
CA GLU A 175 10.75 3.51 9.42
C GLU A 175 10.34 4.74 10.24
N LEU A 176 9.04 4.96 10.35
CA LEU A 176 8.47 6.12 11.03
C LEU A 176 8.02 5.77 12.46
N PRO A 177 7.97 6.75 13.38
CA PRO A 177 7.50 6.51 14.73
C PRO A 177 6.05 6.00 14.77
N ILE A 178 5.72 5.18 15.77
CA ILE A 178 4.36 4.63 15.93
C ILE A 178 3.33 5.74 16.15
N GLU A 179 3.73 6.84 16.78
CA GLU A 179 2.91 8.03 17.02
C GLU A 179 2.49 8.69 15.69
N PHE A 180 3.41 8.73 14.71
CA PHE A 180 3.08 9.21 13.36
C PHE A 180 2.04 8.28 12.70
N LEU A 181 2.24 6.95 12.79
CA LEU A 181 1.33 5.98 12.21
C LEU A 181 -0.08 6.08 12.81
N HIS A 182 -0.20 6.24 14.13
CA HIS A 182 -1.48 6.43 14.79
C HIS A 182 -2.16 7.74 14.37
N LYS A 183 -1.43 8.86 14.40
CA LYS A 183 -1.97 10.17 14.03
C LYS A 183 -2.52 10.17 12.60
N VAL A 184 -1.71 9.73 11.64
CA VAL A 184 -2.11 9.76 10.23
C VAL A 184 -3.25 8.78 9.94
N ARG A 185 -3.26 7.61 10.59
CA ARG A 185 -4.38 6.66 10.52
C ARG A 185 -5.66 7.30 11.02
N ASP A 186 -5.63 7.88 12.21
CA ASP A 186 -6.83 8.40 12.88
C ASP A 186 -7.44 9.56 12.08
N GLU A 187 -6.62 10.44 11.51
CA GLU A 187 -7.09 11.52 10.62
C GLU A 187 -7.69 10.97 9.31
N ILE A 188 -7.00 10.06 8.62
CA ILE A 188 -7.47 9.50 7.34
C ILE A 188 -8.79 8.72 7.50
N LEU A 189 -8.92 7.92 8.56
CA LEU A 189 -10.12 7.10 8.81
C LEU A 189 -11.35 7.94 9.22
N THR A 190 -11.22 9.25 9.44
CA THR A 190 -12.39 10.13 9.59
C THR A 190 -13.11 10.44 8.28
N ILE A 191 -12.45 10.22 7.14
CA ILE A 191 -12.99 10.53 5.81
C ILE A 191 -13.94 9.41 5.37
N PRO A 192 -15.24 9.67 5.17
CA PRO A 192 -16.25 8.62 4.92
C PRO A 192 -15.99 7.77 3.67
N GLU A 193 -15.32 8.34 2.65
CA GLU A 193 -14.98 7.64 1.43
C GLU A 193 -13.90 6.58 1.61
N ILE A 194 -13.10 6.66 2.69
CA ILE A 194 -11.93 5.81 2.93
C ILE A 194 -12.31 4.55 3.71
N ALA A 195 -12.18 3.41 3.03
CA ALA A 195 -12.43 2.08 3.55
C ALA A 195 -11.31 1.57 4.48
N GLY A 196 -10.10 2.10 4.32
CA GLY A 196 -8.94 1.69 5.09
C GLY A 196 -7.67 2.41 4.69
N VAL A 197 -6.63 2.21 5.50
CA VAL A 197 -5.31 2.83 5.32
C VAL A 197 -4.20 1.81 5.58
N ALA A 198 -3.21 1.78 4.71
CA ALA A 198 -2.04 0.93 4.84
C ALA A 198 -0.73 1.69 4.63
N TYR A 199 0.34 1.11 5.17
CA TYR A 199 1.70 1.59 5.01
C TYR A 199 2.46 0.68 4.06
N ASP A 200 2.99 1.20 2.96
CA ASP A 200 3.73 0.40 1.98
C ASP A 200 5.19 0.19 2.42
N ILE A 201 5.45 -1.02 2.93
CA ILE A 201 6.75 -1.47 3.46
C ILE A 201 7.67 -2.06 2.37
N THR A 202 7.30 -1.95 1.10
CA THR A 202 8.00 -2.59 -0.01
C THR A 202 9.40 -2.03 -0.23
N SER A 203 10.35 -2.84 -0.67
CA SER A 203 11.64 -2.37 -1.19
C SER A 203 11.59 -2.18 -2.71
N LYS A 204 12.47 -1.33 -3.26
CA LYS A 204 12.76 -1.27 -4.69
C LYS A 204 14.13 -1.91 -4.95
N PRO A 205 14.21 -3.06 -5.65
CA PRO A 205 13.11 -3.96 -6.09
C PRO A 205 12.47 -4.75 -4.93
N PRO A 206 11.28 -5.40 -5.12
CA PRO A 206 10.55 -5.61 -6.38
C PRO A 206 9.54 -4.51 -6.74
N GLY A 207 9.19 -3.63 -5.81
CA GLY A 207 8.28 -2.51 -6.10
C GLY A 207 8.98 -1.34 -6.77
N THR A 208 8.23 -0.27 -7.01
CA THR A 208 8.74 1.06 -7.38
C THR A 208 8.40 2.08 -6.30
N ILE A 209 8.85 3.33 -6.51
CA ILE A 209 8.50 4.45 -5.64
C ILE A 209 7.02 4.82 -5.84
N GLU A 210 6.62 5.10 -7.08
CA GLU A 210 5.23 5.41 -7.44
C GLU A 210 4.40 4.12 -7.62
N TRP A 211 3.08 4.30 -7.72
CA TRP A 211 2.10 3.25 -7.93
C TRP A 211 1.34 3.53 -9.24
N GLU A 212 1.53 2.69 -10.25
CA GLU A 212 0.76 2.70 -11.51
C GLU A 212 0.02 1.38 -11.67
#